data_AF-A0AAD1EGD3-F1
#
_entry.id   AF-A0AAD1EGD3-F1
#
_cell.length_a   1.000
_cell.length_b   1.000
_cell.length_c   1.000
_cell.angle_alpha   90.00
_cell.angle_beta   90.00
_cell.angle_gamma   90.00
#
_symmetry.space_group_name_H-M   'P 1'
#
loop_
_entity.id
_entity.type
_entity.pdbx_description
1 polymer ?
#
loop_
_entity_poly.entity_id
_entity_poly.type
_entity_poly.pdbx_seq_one_letter_code
_entity_poly.pdbx_strand_id
1 'polypeptide(L)'
;MMQRDEWFFRFKTATRALIKMIGTIEDAAVIAGVSKSVMHRWSSATDADMITIAAALKLEAECGVPCVTEAMAAHGGMSLIKADGSAAPPCMMTAFGGVADEFGDLAIRVAEALRDGNLSANDHTAINDALASLIEAANRAKGTSARLRAVGEQS
;
A
#
# COMPACT_ATOMS: atom_id res chain seq x y z
N MET A 1 7.09 -22.67 -25.44
CA MET A 1 7.76 -22.27 -24.18
C MET A 1 7.02 -21.05 -23.67
N MET A 2 6.26 -21.16 -22.58
CA MET A 2 5.47 -20.04 -22.05
C MET A 2 6.47 -18.96 -21.61
N GLN A 3 6.49 -17.82 -22.30
CA GLN A 3 7.32 -16.68 -21.87
C GLN A 3 6.85 -16.30 -20.47
N ARG A 4 7.78 -16.32 -19.52
CA ARG A 4 7.49 -15.81 -18.18
C ARG A 4 7.53 -14.31 -18.27
N ASP A 5 6.35 -13.71 -18.19
CA ASP A 5 6.17 -12.28 -18.25
C ASP A 5 6.79 -11.58 -17.04
N GLU A 6 7.09 -10.29 -17.17
CA GLU A 6 7.67 -9.48 -16.09
C GLU A 6 6.86 -9.55 -14.78
N TRP A 7 5.53 -9.64 -14.87
CA TRP A 7 4.63 -9.75 -13.72
C TRP A 7 4.91 -10.99 -12.88
N PHE A 8 5.26 -12.12 -13.52
CA PHE A 8 5.55 -13.37 -12.84
C PHE A 8 6.77 -13.23 -11.93
N PHE A 9 7.86 -12.65 -12.45
CA PHE A 9 9.08 -12.45 -11.68
C PHE A 9 8.91 -11.41 -10.58
N ARG A 10 8.10 -10.37 -10.80
CA ARG A 10 7.74 -9.39 -9.77
C ARG A 10 7.03 -10.07 -8.59
N PHE A 11 6.01 -10.89 -8.85
CA PHE A 11 5.33 -11.64 -7.79
C PHE A 11 6.24 -12.63 -7.08
N LYS A 12 7.07 -13.40 -7.80
CA LYS A 12 8.07 -14.30 -7.18
C LYS A 12 9.03 -13.54 -6.26
N THR A 13 9.41 -12.34 -6.66
CA THR A 13 10.31 -11.48 -5.86
C THR A 13 9.60 -10.95 -4.61
N ALA A 14 8.35 -10.51 -4.73
CA ALA A 14 7.52 -10.12 -3.59
C ALA A 14 7.32 -11.27 -2.58
N THR A 15 7.05 -12.49 -3.06
CA THR A 15 6.96 -13.68 -2.20
C THR A 15 8.28 -13.98 -1.49
N ARG A 16 9.42 -13.89 -2.18
CA ARG A 16 10.74 -14.04 -1.54
C ARG A 16 11.02 -12.97 -0.49
N ALA A 17 10.60 -11.74 -0.73
CA ALA A 17 10.73 -10.65 0.24
C ALA A 17 9.94 -10.95 1.51
N LEU A 18 8.68 -11.41 1.40
CA LEU A 18 7.87 -11.83 2.56
C LEU A 18 8.55 -12.94 3.36
N ILE A 19 9.01 -14.00 2.70
CA ILE A 19 9.69 -15.11 3.38
C ILE A 19 10.95 -14.62 4.09
N LYS A 20 11.70 -13.71 3.48
CA LYS A 20 12.90 -13.13 4.09
C LYS A 20 12.58 -12.27 5.32
N MET A 21 11.47 -11.54 5.31
CA MET A 21 11.02 -10.75 6.47
C MET A 21 10.58 -11.64 7.63
N ILE A 22 9.94 -12.78 7.34
CA ILE A 22 9.58 -13.79 8.34
C ILE A 22 10.82 -14.49 8.90
N GLY A 23 11.82 -14.72 8.06
CA GLY A 23 13.12 -15.26 8.43
C GLY A 23 13.44 -16.57 7.74
N THR A 24 12.55 -17.57 7.83
CA THR A 24 12.77 -18.90 7.24
C THR A 24 11.60 -19.37 6.37
N ILE A 25 11.89 -20.29 5.44
CA ILE A 25 10.87 -20.97 4.61
C ILE A 25 9.95 -21.79 5.51
N GLU A 26 10.50 -22.39 6.56
CA GLU A 26 9.79 -23.15 7.58
C GLU A 26 8.72 -22.35 8.28
N ASP A 27 9.09 -21.21 8.86
CA ASP A 27 8.18 -20.38 9.63
C ASP A 27 7.10 -19.81 8.72
N ALA A 28 7.49 -19.36 7.52
CA ALA A 28 6.54 -18.91 6.51
C ALA A 28 5.56 -20.02 6.10
N ALA A 29 6.02 -21.26 5.95
CA ALA A 29 5.16 -22.39 5.60
C ALA A 29 4.16 -22.71 6.73
N VAL A 30 4.59 -22.62 7.99
CA VAL A 30 3.72 -22.77 9.16
C VAL A 30 2.63 -21.71 9.18
N ILE A 31 2.99 -20.42 9.05
CA ILE A 31 2.03 -19.31 9.02
C ILE A 31 1.04 -19.45 7.86
N ALA A 32 1.53 -19.77 6.66
CA ALA A 32 0.68 -19.97 5.49
C ALA A 32 -0.23 -21.21 5.61
N GLY A 33 0.16 -22.21 6.41
CA GLY A 33 -0.53 -23.49 6.54
C GLY A 33 -0.26 -24.44 5.38
N VAL A 34 0.97 -24.44 4.85
CA VAL A 34 1.40 -25.28 3.72
C VAL A 34 2.68 -26.04 4.04
N SER A 35 3.08 -26.99 3.19
CA SER A 35 4.35 -27.68 3.35
C SER A 35 5.53 -26.82 2.91
N LYS A 36 6.72 -27.10 3.46
CA LYS A 36 7.99 -26.44 3.07
C LYS A 36 8.23 -26.53 1.55
N SER A 37 7.91 -27.67 0.95
CA SER A 37 8.08 -27.89 -0.49
C SER A 37 7.19 -26.97 -1.33
N VAL A 38 5.95 -26.72 -0.88
CA VAL A 38 5.05 -25.75 -1.54
C VAL A 38 5.62 -24.34 -1.42
N MET A 39 6.05 -23.95 -0.21
CA MET A 39 6.64 -22.64 0.04
C MET A 39 7.92 -22.40 -0.78
N HIS A 40 8.77 -23.42 -0.91
CA HIS A 40 9.96 -23.37 -1.76
C HIS A 40 9.60 -23.18 -3.24
N ARG A 41 8.59 -23.89 -3.77
CA ARG A 41 8.15 -23.69 -5.16
C ARG A 41 7.58 -22.29 -5.39
N TRP A 42 6.86 -21.73 -4.42
CA TRP A 42 6.36 -20.36 -4.50
C TRP A 42 7.47 -19.31 -4.56
N SER A 43 8.56 -19.52 -3.82
CA SER A 43 9.69 -18.58 -3.79
C SER A 43 10.68 -18.79 -4.95
N SER A 44 10.70 -19.99 -5.53
CA SER A 44 11.55 -20.37 -6.65
C SER A 44 11.23 -19.58 -7.92
N ALA A 45 12.26 -19.01 -8.54
CA ALA A 45 12.13 -18.32 -9.83
C ALA A 45 11.87 -19.30 -10.98
N THR A 46 12.17 -20.60 -10.80
CA THR A 46 12.07 -21.63 -11.83
C THR A 46 10.72 -22.36 -11.82
N ASP A 47 10.04 -22.44 -10.69
CA ASP A 47 8.75 -23.14 -10.57
C ASP A 47 7.57 -22.25 -10.96
N ALA A 48 6.58 -22.81 -11.67
CA ALA A 48 5.40 -22.06 -12.10
C ALA A 48 4.38 -21.79 -10.97
N ASP A 49 4.48 -22.52 -9.85
CA ASP A 49 3.54 -22.39 -8.73
C ASP A 49 3.64 -21.01 -8.08
N MET A 50 2.50 -20.34 -7.91
CA MET A 50 2.42 -19.03 -7.27
C MET A 50 1.81 -19.14 -5.88
N ILE A 51 2.19 -18.21 -5.00
CA ILE A 51 1.54 -18.05 -3.70
C ILE A 51 0.04 -17.82 -3.89
N THR A 52 -0.78 -18.46 -3.06
CA THR A 52 -2.23 -18.20 -3.07
C THR A 52 -2.53 -16.89 -2.36
N ILE A 53 -3.64 -16.24 -2.71
CA ILE A 53 -4.09 -15.00 -2.04
C ILE A 53 -4.22 -15.24 -0.53
N ALA A 54 -4.81 -16.37 -0.11
CA ALA A 54 -4.97 -16.71 1.29
C ALA A 54 -3.63 -16.83 2.04
N ALA A 55 -2.60 -17.41 1.42
CA ALA A 55 -1.28 -17.50 2.02
C ALA A 55 -0.60 -16.13 2.07
N ALA A 56 -0.67 -15.35 0.99
CA ALA A 56 -0.10 -13.99 0.95
C ALA A 56 -0.67 -13.13 2.08
N LEU A 57 -2.00 -13.10 2.25
CA LEU A 57 -2.65 -12.32 3.31
C LEU A 57 -2.17 -12.70 4.72
N LYS A 58 -1.98 -13.99 5.01
CA LYS A 58 -1.47 -14.44 6.32
C LYS A 58 -0.04 -13.97 6.56
N LEU A 59 0.83 -14.10 5.57
CA LEU A 59 2.24 -13.70 5.69
C LEU A 59 2.40 -12.18 5.78
N GLU A 60 1.62 -11.44 4.98
CA GLU A 60 1.60 -9.98 5.02
C GLU A 60 1.05 -9.46 6.35
N ALA A 61 0.04 -10.12 6.92
CA ALA A 61 -0.49 -9.79 8.25
C ALA A 61 0.56 -10.02 9.36
N GLU A 62 1.34 -11.10 9.27
CA GLU A 62 2.44 -11.37 10.21
C GLU A 62 3.54 -10.29 10.12
N CYS A 63 3.90 -9.87 8.91
CA CYS A 63 4.96 -8.89 8.69
C CYS A 63 4.50 -7.42 8.88
N GLY A 64 3.20 -7.15 8.79
CA GLY A 64 2.65 -5.79 8.70
C GLY A 64 2.99 -5.06 7.40
N VAL A 65 3.44 -5.77 6.35
CA VAL A 65 3.89 -5.19 5.07
C VAL A 65 3.24 -5.93 3.89
N PRO A 66 2.50 -5.24 3.00
CA PRO A 66 1.70 -5.85 1.93
C PRO A 66 2.49 -6.10 0.62
N CYS A 67 3.62 -6.80 0.65
CA CYS A 67 4.52 -6.91 -0.51
C CYS A 67 3.90 -7.53 -1.78
N VAL A 68 3.12 -8.61 -1.64
CA VAL A 68 2.48 -9.30 -2.77
C VAL A 68 1.26 -8.50 -3.23
N THR A 69 0.48 -7.95 -2.30
CA THR A 69 -0.66 -7.09 -2.59
C THR A 69 -0.22 -5.81 -3.33
N GLU A 70 0.90 -5.21 -2.95
CA GLU A 70 1.49 -4.07 -3.65
C GLU A 70 1.91 -4.43 -5.07
N ALA A 71 2.57 -5.58 -5.26
CA ALA A 71 2.91 -6.07 -6.59
C ALA A 71 1.64 -6.30 -7.45
N MET A 72 0.52 -6.72 -6.83
CA MET A 72 -0.74 -6.94 -7.54
C MET A 72 -1.36 -5.62 -7.98
N ALA A 73 -1.37 -4.62 -7.10
CA ALA A 73 -1.80 -3.27 -7.43
C ALA A 73 -0.95 -2.68 -8.56
N ALA A 74 0.37 -2.77 -8.45
CA ALA A 74 1.31 -2.24 -9.43
C ALA A 74 1.14 -2.89 -10.82
N HIS A 75 0.87 -4.20 -10.86
CA HIS A 75 0.58 -4.90 -12.12
C HIS A 75 -0.68 -4.33 -12.81
N GLY A 76 -1.70 -3.96 -12.04
CA GLY A 76 -2.91 -3.31 -12.54
C GLY A 76 -2.76 -1.79 -12.81
N GLY A 77 -1.56 -1.22 -12.70
CA GLY A 77 -1.34 0.22 -12.85
C GLY A 77 -1.89 1.05 -11.68
N MET A 78 -2.09 0.42 -10.52
CA MET A 78 -2.63 1.05 -9.32
C MET A 78 -1.53 1.18 -8.24
N SER A 79 -1.69 2.17 -7.37
CA SER A 79 -0.89 2.30 -6.15
C SER A 79 -1.68 1.79 -4.96
N LEU A 80 -1.06 0.99 -4.11
CA LEU A 80 -1.65 0.59 -2.85
C LEU A 80 -1.50 1.73 -1.84
N ILE A 81 -2.61 2.16 -1.26
CA ILE A 81 -2.65 3.23 -0.26
C ILE A 81 -3.19 2.61 1.03
N LYS A 82 -2.47 2.84 2.13
CA LYS A 82 -2.90 2.35 3.43
C LYS A 82 -4.07 3.20 3.91
N ALA A 83 -5.23 2.59 4.10
CA ALA A 83 -6.30 3.27 4.80
C ALA A 83 -5.85 3.53 6.25
N ASP A 84 -5.99 4.77 6.70
CA ASP A 84 -5.76 5.24 8.07
C ASP A 84 -6.83 4.74 9.07
N GLY A 85 -7.76 3.90 8.62
CA GLY A 85 -8.90 3.43 9.40
C GLY A 85 -10.08 4.41 9.47
N SER A 86 -9.96 5.57 8.82
CA SER A 86 -11.06 6.52 8.69
C SER A 86 -12.22 5.91 7.94
N ALA A 87 -13.45 6.13 8.42
CA ALA A 87 -14.64 5.83 7.64
C ALA A 87 -14.57 6.57 6.29
N ALA A 88 -14.90 5.86 5.20
CA ALA A 88 -14.93 6.48 3.89
C ALA A 88 -15.89 7.69 3.91
N PRO A 89 -15.51 8.85 3.34
CA PRO A 89 -16.39 10.01 3.29
C PRO A 89 -17.75 9.66 2.66
N PRO A 90 -18.88 10.16 3.22
CA PRO A 90 -20.22 9.81 2.76
C PRO A 90 -20.49 10.33 1.34
N CYS A 91 -19.90 11.47 0.96
CA CYS A 91 -19.99 12.05 -0.37
C CYS A 91 -18.72 12.84 -0.76
N MET A 92 -18.66 13.27 -2.02
CA MET A 92 -17.53 14.04 -2.56
C MET A 92 -17.30 15.36 -1.83
N MET A 93 -18.37 16.02 -1.36
CA MET A 93 -18.23 17.29 -0.63
C MET A 93 -17.47 17.09 0.69
N THR A 94 -17.81 16.05 1.45
CA THR A 94 -17.10 15.72 2.70
C THR A 94 -15.66 15.31 2.43
N ALA A 95 -15.41 14.57 1.35
CA ALA A 95 -14.06 14.21 0.96
C ALA A 95 -13.21 15.44 0.57
N PHE A 96 -13.80 16.39 -0.15
CA PHE A 96 -13.14 17.65 -0.50
C PHE A 96 -12.87 18.53 0.72
N GLY A 97 -13.79 18.57 1.68
CA GLY A 97 -13.58 19.24 2.97
C GLY A 97 -12.34 18.73 3.68
N GLY A 98 -12.16 17.41 3.76
CA GLY A 98 -10.94 16.83 4.35
C GLY A 98 -9.66 17.19 3.61
N VAL A 99 -9.68 17.34 2.28
CA VAL A 99 -8.52 17.84 1.52
C VAL A 99 -8.23 19.31 1.85
N ALA A 100 -9.26 20.13 1.97
CA ALA A 100 -9.12 21.54 2.32
C ALA A 100 -8.57 21.73 3.74
N ASP A 101 -8.98 20.91 4.70
CA ASP A 101 -8.49 20.94 6.08
C ASP A 101 -6.98 20.62 6.14
N GLU A 102 -6.54 19.54 5.51
CA GLU A 102 -5.11 19.17 5.48
C GLU A 102 -4.25 20.19 4.72
N PHE A 103 -4.80 20.81 3.67
CA PHE A 103 -4.12 21.90 2.98
C PHE A 103 -3.96 23.13 3.90
N GLY A 104 -4.97 23.43 4.71
CA GLY A 104 -4.91 24.46 5.74
C GLY A 104 -3.80 24.20 6.77
N ASP A 105 -3.71 22.97 7.28
CA ASP A 105 -2.65 22.57 8.23
C ASP A 105 -1.25 22.71 7.60
N LEU A 106 -1.08 22.24 6.36
CA LEU A 106 0.17 22.41 5.62
C LEU A 106 0.55 23.89 5.47
N ALA A 107 -0.41 24.75 5.10
CA ALA A 107 -0.18 26.18 4.92
C ALA A 107 0.27 26.85 6.23
N ILE A 108 -0.31 26.46 7.37
CA ILE A 108 0.09 26.95 8.71
C ILE A 108 1.55 26.56 8.99
N ARG A 109 1.91 25.28 8.83
CA ARG A 109 3.27 24.80 9.11
C ARG A 109 4.32 25.45 8.24
N VAL A 110 4.02 25.65 6.95
CA VAL A 110 4.91 26.37 6.04
C VAL A 110 5.07 27.83 6.47
N ALA A 111 4.00 28.50 6.88
CA ALA A 111 4.06 29.88 7.35
C ALA A 111 4.87 30.01 8.65
N GLU A 112 4.71 29.06 9.59
CA GLU A 112 5.48 29.01 10.83
C GLU A 112 6.98 28.77 10.58
N ALA A 113 7.29 27.81 9.71
CA ALA A 113 8.66 27.46 9.33
C ALA A 113 9.42 28.61 8.62
N LEU A 114 8.71 29.48 7.91
CA LEU A 114 9.31 30.62 7.21
C LEU A 114 9.42 31.88 8.09
N ARG A 115 8.89 31.86 9.31
CA ARG A 115 8.73 33.07 10.15
C ARG A 115 10.04 33.74 10.54
N ASP A 116 11.08 32.96 10.78
CA ASP A 116 12.42 33.44 11.14
C ASP A 116 13.40 33.45 9.95
N GLY A 117 12.92 33.14 8.75
CA GLY A 117 13.66 33.17 7.50
C GLY A 117 14.66 32.02 7.32
N ASN A 118 14.70 31.03 8.22
CA ASN A 118 15.64 29.92 8.13
C ASN A 118 14.96 28.56 8.43
N LEU A 119 14.78 27.74 7.39
CA LEU A 119 14.22 26.40 7.53
C LEU A 119 15.18 25.46 8.26
N SER A 120 14.74 24.95 9.41
CA SER A 120 15.45 23.92 10.16
C SER A 120 15.12 22.51 9.66
N ALA A 121 15.92 21.51 10.07
CA ALA A 121 15.62 20.11 9.79
C ALA A 121 14.27 19.65 10.40
N ASN A 122 13.87 20.24 11.53
CA ASN A 122 12.59 19.96 12.17
C ASN A 122 11.44 20.52 11.32
N ASP A 123 11.60 21.71 10.72
CA ASP A 123 10.58 22.30 9.84
C ASP A 123 10.38 21.45 8.59
N HIS A 124 11.47 21.00 7.97
CA HIS A 124 11.39 20.06 6.85
C HIS A 124 10.64 18.78 7.22
N THR A 125 10.86 18.25 8.43
CA THR A 125 10.16 17.06 8.92
C THR A 125 8.68 17.36 9.10
N ALA A 126 8.32 18.44 9.78
CA ALA A 126 6.94 18.84 10.04
C ALA A 126 6.14 19.15 8.76
N ILE A 127 6.78 19.77 7.77
CA ILE A 127 6.19 20.04 6.44
C ILE A 127 5.99 18.72 5.68
N ASN A 128 6.98 17.82 5.69
CA ASN A 128 6.87 16.52 5.03
C ASN A 128 5.74 15.67 5.63
N ASP A 129 5.58 15.68 6.95
CA ASP A 129 4.49 14.98 7.62
C ASP A 129 3.12 15.53 7.19
N ALA A 130 2.97 16.86 7.10
CA ALA A 130 1.73 17.48 6.63
C ALA A 130 1.47 17.25 5.13
N LEU A 131 2.51 17.22 4.31
CA LEU A 131 2.41 16.82 2.90
C LEU A 131 1.91 15.37 2.77
N ALA A 132 2.40 14.46 3.61
CA ALA A 132 1.93 13.08 3.64
C ALA A 132 0.45 13.01 4.00
N SER A 133 0.00 13.74 5.03
CA SER A 133 -1.42 13.81 5.39
C SER A 133 -2.30 14.35 4.26
N LEU A 134 -1.85 15.41 3.56
CA LEU A 134 -2.57 15.97 2.40
C LEU A 134 -2.68 14.95 1.25
N ILE A 135 -1.60 14.21 0.96
CA ILE A 135 -1.60 13.14 -0.05
C ILE A 135 -2.62 12.07 0.32
N GLU A 136 -2.67 11.67 1.58
CA GLU A 136 -3.65 10.69 2.06
C GLU A 136 -5.09 11.21 1.92
N ALA A 137 -5.36 12.47 2.27
CA ALA A 137 -6.68 13.07 2.07
C ALA A 137 -7.09 13.11 0.59
N ALA A 138 -6.16 13.48 -0.30
CA ALA A 138 -6.41 13.50 -1.74
C ALA A 138 -6.70 12.09 -2.28
N ASN A 139 -5.97 11.08 -1.79
CA ASN A 139 -6.19 9.68 -2.13
C ASN A 139 -7.56 9.18 -1.65
N ARG A 140 -7.97 9.53 -0.41
CA ARG A 140 -9.33 9.24 0.10
C ARG A 140 -10.41 9.87 -0.76
N ALA A 141 -10.22 11.12 -1.21
CA ALA A 141 -11.16 11.79 -2.10
C ALA A 141 -11.25 11.13 -3.48
N LYS A 142 -10.11 10.74 -4.06
CA LYS A 142 -10.06 9.96 -5.30
C LYS A 142 -10.79 8.62 -5.18
N GLY A 143 -10.55 7.88 -4.09
CA GLY A 143 -11.23 6.62 -3.80
C GLY A 143 -12.75 6.78 -3.63
N THR A 144 -13.19 7.87 -2.98
CA THR A 144 -14.61 8.21 -2.83
C THR A 144 -15.29 8.41 -4.17
N SER A 145 -14.64 9.11 -5.11
CA SER A 145 -15.17 9.31 -6.47
C SER A 145 -15.35 7.97 -7.21
N ALA A 146 -14.35 7.10 -7.16
CA ALA A 146 -14.42 5.78 -7.78
C ALA A 146 -15.56 4.91 -7.20
N ARG A 147 -15.71 4.91 -5.87
CA ARG A 147 -16.79 4.20 -5.18
C ARG A 147 -18.17 4.68 -5.61
N LEU A 148 -18.38 6.00 -5.66
CA LEU A 148 -19.68 6.59 -6.00
C LEU A 148 -20.07 6.30 -7.47
N ARG A 149 -19.09 6.27 -8.39
CA ARG A 149 -19.34 5.88 -9.78
C ARG A 149 -19.81 4.43 -9.89
N ALA A 150 -19.16 3.51 -9.19
CA ALA A 150 -19.53 2.09 -9.22
C ALA A 150 -20.95 1.83 -8.67
N VAL A 151 -21.40 2.59 -7.66
CA VAL A 151 -22.77 2.50 -7.13
C VAL A 151 -23.79 3.08 -8.12
N GLY A 152 -23.45 4.19 -8.79
CA GLY A 152 -24.33 4.82 -9.78
C GLY A 152 -24.53 4.00 -11.06
N GLU A 153 -23.57 3.14 -11.43
CA GLU A 153 -23.68 2.24 -12.59
C GLU A 153 -24.54 0.99 -12.32
N GLN A 154 -24.94 0.74 -11.07
CA GLN A 154 -25.76 -0.41 -10.66
C GLN A 154 -27.25 -0.06 -10.43
N SER A 155 -27.65 1.20 -10.63
CA SER A 155 -29.01 1.72 -10.45
C SER A 155 -29.68 2.00 -11.80
#